data_AF-A0A9P8PIA3-F1
#
_entry.id   AF-A0A9P8PIA3-F1
#
_cell.length_a   1.000
_cell.length_b   1.000
_cell.length_c   1.000
_cell.angle_alpha   90.00
_cell.angle_beta   90.00
_cell.angle_gamma   90.00
#
_symmetry.space_group_name_H-M   'P 1'
#
loop_
_entity.id
_entity.type
_entity.pdbx_description
1 polymer ?
#
loop_
_entity_poly.entity_id
_entity_poly.type
_entity_poly.pdbx_seq_one_letter_code
_entity_poly.pdbx_strand_id
1 'polypeptide(L)' 'LGNLGYEASLTHAVPSAIKTDADWDTIWALFKEYIRTKAPNDINKLNQNTAGYKILVNEDIKITQKNK' A
#
# COMPACT_ATOMS: atom_id res chain seq x y z
N LEU A 1 -6.15 6.92 -1.95
CA LEU A 1 -5.56 7.95 -1.06
C LEU A 1 -6.51 9.11 -0.84
N GLY A 2 -6.87 9.91 -1.85
CA GLY A 2 -7.85 11.01 -1.67
C GLY A 2 -9.18 10.59 -1.06
N ASN A 3 -9.74 9.45 -1.49
CA ASN A 3 -10.98 8.91 -0.92
C ASN A 3 -10.86 8.46 0.57
N LEU A 4 -9.63 8.23 1.05
CA LEU A 4 -9.34 7.86 2.44
C LEU A 4 -9.04 9.09 3.32
N GLY A 5 -9.19 10.30 2.77
CA GLY A 5 -8.95 11.57 3.48
C GLY A 5 -7.50 12.08 3.44
N TYR A 6 -6.59 11.38 2.77
CA TYR A 6 -5.18 11.79 2.64
C TYR A 6 -4.95 12.73 1.46
N GLU A 7 -3.99 13.63 1.59
CA GLU A 7 -3.52 14.44 0.48
C GLU A 7 -2.68 13.59 -0.46
N ALA A 8 -2.94 13.68 -1.76
CA ALA A 8 -2.18 12.97 -2.77
C ALA A 8 -2.05 13.83 -4.03
N SER A 9 -0.82 14.08 -4.46
CA SER A 9 -0.51 14.86 -5.67
C SER A 9 0.65 14.25 -6.45
N LEU A 10 0.70 14.49 -7.75
CA LEU A 10 1.84 14.08 -8.58
C LEU A 10 3.01 15.04 -8.40
N THR A 11 4.23 14.54 -8.59
CA THR A 11 5.43 15.37 -8.57
C THR A 11 6.06 15.50 -9.95
N HIS A 12 6.52 16.69 -10.30
CA HIS A 12 7.33 16.91 -11.50
C HIS A 12 8.74 16.33 -11.40
N ALA A 13 9.22 16.04 -10.17
CA ALA A 13 10.57 15.55 -9.96
C ALA A 13 10.81 14.16 -10.58
N VAL A 14 9.78 13.30 -10.59
CA VAL A 14 9.85 11.92 -11.09
C VAL A 14 8.50 11.53 -11.67
N PRO A 15 8.44 11.02 -12.92
CA PRO A 15 7.19 10.53 -13.49
C PRO A 15 6.62 9.37 -12.66
N SER A 16 5.30 9.34 -12.51
CA SER A 16 4.56 8.32 -11.74
C SER A 16 4.85 8.30 -10.23
N ALA A 17 5.54 9.31 -9.70
CA ALA A 17 5.68 9.47 -8.26
C ALA A 17 4.54 10.31 -7.67
N ILE A 18 4.08 9.91 -6.48
CA ILE A 18 2.99 10.55 -5.75
C ILE A 18 3.56 11.10 -4.44
N LYS A 19 3.28 12.37 -4.15
CA LYS A 19 3.48 12.98 -2.83
C LYS A 19 2.20 12.79 -2.03
N THR A 20 2.34 12.26 -0.82
CA THR A 20 1.21 12.03 0.08
C THR A 20 1.64 12.16 1.53
N ASP A 21 0.69 12.54 2.38
CA ASP A 21 0.85 12.64 3.84
C ASP A 21 0.42 11.36 4.58
N ALA A 22 0.10 10.29 3.84
CA ALA A 22 -0.25 9.00 4.42
C ALA A 22 0.93 8.33 5.11
N ASP A 23 0.64 7.68 6.24
CA ASP A 23 1.57 6.82 6.96
C ASP A 23 1.94 5.56 6.15
N TRP A 24 3.10 4.97 6.47
CA TRP A 24 3.61 3.80 5.74
C TRP A 24 2.68 2.59 5.79
N ASP A 25 1.99 2.38 6.92
CA ASP A 25 1.07 1.25 7.06
C ASP A 25 -0.12 1.39 6.12
N THR A 26 -0.67 2.60 5.98
CA THR A 26 -1.73 2.90 5.02
C THR A 26 -1.29 2.69 3.58
N ILE A 27 -0.06 3.10 3.23
CA ILE A 27 0.50 2.86 1.89
C ILE A 27 0.58 1.36 1.60
N TRP A 28 1.15 0.58 2.53
CA TRP A 28 1.25 -0.86 2.36
C TRP A 28 -0.11 -1.55 2.33
N ALA A 29 -1.05 -1.12 3.17
CA ALA A 29 -2.42 -1.64 3.16
C ALA A 29 -3.11 -1.38 1.82
N LEU A 30 -2.92 -0.21 1.21
CA LEU A 30 -3.42 0.09 -0.13
C LEU A 30 -2.83 -0.85 -1.18
N PHE A 31 -1.52 -1.11 -1.12
CA PHE A 31 -0.87 -2.06 -2.04
C PHE A 31 -1.33 -3.51 -1.82
N LYS A 32 -1.56 -3.93 -0.57
CA LYS A 32 -2.14 -5.24 -0.25
C LYS A 32 -3.53 -5.39 -0.87
N GLU A 33 -4.39 -4.38 -0.73
CA GLU A 33 -5.71 -4.36 -1.36
C GLU A 33 -5.65 -4.34 -2.89
N TYR A 34 -4.69 -3.62 -3.47
CA TYR A 34 -4.45 -3.64 -4.91
C TYR A 34 -4.05 -5.03 -5.40
N ILE A 35 -3.11 -5.70 -4.72
CA ILE A 35 -2.70 -7.08 -5.05
C ILE A 35 -3.91 -8.01 -4.92
N ARG A 36 -4.68 -7.91 -3.84
CA ARG A 36 -5.89 -8.73 -3.62
C ARG A 36 -6.92 -8.58 -4.75
N THR A 37 -7.08 -7.39 -5.33
CA THR A 37 -8.17 -7.08 -6.27
C THR A 37 -7.75 -7.03 -7.74
N LYS A 38 -6.51 -6.65 -8.05
CA LYS A 38 -6.04 -6.36 -9.42
C LYS A 38 -4.88 -7.24 -9.88
N ALA A 39 -4.06 -7.74 -8.96
CA ALA A 39 -2.88 -8.54 -9.28
C ALA A 39 -2.69 -9.66 -8.24
N PRO A 40 -3.63 -10.62 -8.14
CA PRO A 40 -3.60 -11.63 -7.08
C PRO A 40 -2.34 -12.48 -7.20
N ASN A 41 -1.58 -12.51 -6.11
CA ASN A 41 -0.39 -13.36 -5.98
C ASN A 41 -0.69 -14.57 -5.10
N ASP A 42 -0.14 -15.72 -5.48
CA ASP A 42 -0.17 -16.92 -4.65
C ASP A 42 0.90 -16.80 -3.56
N ILE A 43 0.46 -16.48 -2.34
CA ILE A 43 1.32 -16.28 -1.18
C ILE A 43 2.16 -17.54 -0.89
N ASN A 44 1.66 -18.74 -1.21
CA ASN A 44 2.36 -20.00 -0.95
C ASN A 44 3.58 -20.19 -1.85
N LYS A 45 3.63 -19.50 -3.00
CA LYS A 45 4.73 -19.57 -3.96
C LYS A 45 5.79 -18.48 -3.72
N LEU A 46 5.54 -17.55 -2.81
CA LEU A 46 6.46 -16.47 -2.50
C LEU A 46 7.54 -16.94 -1.51
N ASN A 47 8.77 -16.47 -1.71
CA ASN A 47 9.86 -16.74 -0.79
C ASN A 47 9.63 -15.97 0.53
N GLN A 48 9.55 -16.73 1.63
CA GLN A 48 9.24 -16.23 2.98
C GLN A 48 10.24 -15.20 3.52
N ASN A 49 11.47 -15.21 3.01
CA ASN A 49 12.52 -14.29 3.43
C ASN A 49 12.40 -12.91 2.77
N THR A 50 11.57 -12.76 1.74
CA THR A 50 11.41 -11.49 1.02
C THR A 50 10.52 -10.51 1.77
N ALA A 51 10.79 -9.22 1.58
CA ALA A 51 9.95 -8.16 2.15
C ALA A 51 8.50 -8.26 1.66
N GLY A 52 8.30 -8.60 0.38
CA GLY A 52 6.97 -8.78 -0.20
C GLY A 52 6.13 -9.83 0.52
N TYR A 53 6.70 -11.01 0.83
CA TYR A 53 6.01 -12.02 1.62
C TYR A 53 5.63 -11.48 3.00
N LYS A 54 6.60 -10.90 3.72
CA LYS A 54 6.40 -10.38 5.08
C LYS A 54 5.31 -9.30 5.14
N ILE A 55 5.26 -8.39 4.18
CA ILE A 55 4.23 -7.33 4.10
C ILE A 55 2.85 -7.92 3.83
N LEU A 56 2.75 -8.89 2.90
CA LEU A 56 1.48 -9.51 2.54
C LEU A 56 0.85 -10.29 3.69
N VAL A 57 1.66 -11.05 4.45
CA VAL A 57 1.18 -11.85 5.59
C VAL A 57 1.03 -11.07 6.88
N ASN A 58 1.58 -9.86 6.99
CA ASN A 58 1.49 -9.05 8.20
C ASN A 58 0.07 -8.49 8.36
N GLU A 59 -0.64 -8.98 9.37
CA GLU A 59 -2.03 -8.62 9.67
C GLU A 59 -2.19 -7.26 10.36
N ASP A 60 -1.12 -6.72 10.95
CA ASP A 60 -1.13 -5.42 11.61
C ASP A 60 -1.21 -4.26 10.59
N ILE A 61 -0.78 -4.50 9.34
CA ILE A 61 -0.88 -3.54 8.24
C ILE A 61 -2.34 -3.45 7.78
N LYS A 62 -3.02 -2.39 8.20
CA LYS A 62 -4.45 -2.11 7.92
C LYS A 62 -4.64 -0.70 7.37
N ILE A 63 -5.75 -0.49 6.66
CA ILE A 63 -6.12 0.84 6.17
C ILE A 63 -6.51 1.69 7.37
N THR A 64 -5.73 2.75 7.63
CA THR A 64 -6.13 3.82 8.53
C THR A 64 -6.97 4.82 7.74
N GLN A 65 -8.12 5.22 8.28
CA GLN A 65 -8.90 6.32 7.73
C GLN A 65 -8.47 7.59 8.42
N LYS A 66 -8.12 8.63 7.65
CA LYS A 66 -7.85 9.93 8.22
C LYS A 66 -9.20 10.57 8.57
N ASN A 67 -9.56 10.56 9.85
CA ASN A 67 -10.73 11.29 10.33
C ASN A 67 -10.52 12.77 10.00
N LYS A 68 -11.46 13.32 9.23
CA LYS A 68 -11.46 14.70 8.75
C LYS A 68 -11.90 15.67 9.84
#